data_AF-W0DSE2-F1
#
_entry.id   AF-W0DSE2-F1
#
_cell.length_a   1.000
_cell.length_b   1.000
_cell.length_c   1.000
_cell.angle_alpha   90.00
_cell.angle_beta   90.00
_cell.angle_gamma   90.00
#
_symmetry.space_group_name_H-M   'P 1'
#
loop_
_entity.id
_entity.type
_entity.pdbx_description
1 polymer ?
#
loop_
_entity_poly.entity_id
_entity_poly.type
_entity_poly.pdbx_seq_one_letter_code
_entity_poly.pdbx_strand_id
1 'polypeptide(L)' 'MLLRLLTLRFGVLPQGAHEHVESADADTLLRWSERVLTVATLDEVFR' A
#
# COMPACT_ATOMS: atom_id res chain seq x y z
N MET A 1 8.32 -5.01 -0.39
CA MET A 1 7.55 -5.65 -1.49
C MET A 1 6.21 -4.95 -1.76
N LEU A 2 5.50 -4.48 -0.74
CA LEU A 2 4.20 -3.81 -0.89
C LEU A 2 4.20 -2.65 -1.91
N LEU A 3 5.22 -1.79 -1.90
CA LEU A 3 5.37 -0.71 -2.88
C LEU A 3 5.25 -1.17 -4.33
N ARG A 4 5.83 -2.33 -4.67
CA ARG A 4 5.74 -2.89 -6.03
C ARG A 4 4.30 -3.32 -6.36
N LEU A 5 3.59 -3.91 -5.40
CA LEU A 5 2.18 -4.29 -5.58
C LEU A 5 1.30 -3.06 -5.77
N LEU A 6 1.53 -2.02 -4.95
CA LEU A 6 0.84 -0.75 -5.06
C LEU A 6 1.09 -0.11 -6.42
N THR A 7 2.34 -0.07 -6.90
CA THR A 7 2.66 0.48 -8.23
C THR A 7 2.03 -0.33 -9.37
N LEU A 8 1.98 -1.66 -9.25
CA LEU A 8 1.38 -2.51 -10.28
C LEU A 8 -0.14 -2.37 -10.33
N ARG A 9 -0.80 -2.18 -9.17
CA ARG A 9 -2.27 -2.10 -9.08
C ARG A 9 -2.80 -0.69 -9.30
N PHE A 10 -2.13 0.33 -8.76
CA PHE A 10 -2.58 1.71 -8.76
C PHE A 10 -1.75 2.63 -9.66
N GLY A 11 -0.62 2.16 -10.21
CA GLY A 11 0.25 2.95 -11.07
C GLY A 11 1.19 3.86 -10.30
N VAL A 12 1.29 5.13 -10.70
CA VAL A 12 2.14 6.11 -10.02
C VAL A 12 1.62 6.37 -8.61
N LEU A 13 2.46 6.09 -7.62
CA LEU A 13 2.13 6.32 -6.22
C LEU A 13 2.47 7.77 -5.82
N PRO A 14 1.63 8.42 -5.00
CA PRO A 14 1.95 9.74 -4.45
C PRO A 14 3.18 9.66 -3.53
N GLN A 15 3.90 10.77 -3.37
CA GLN A 15 5.13 10.79 -2.55
C GLN A 15 4.90 10.27 -1.12
N GLY A 16 3.77 10.62 -0.49
CA GLY A 16 3.43 10.15 0.86
C GLY A 16 3.18 8.64 0.98
N ALA A 17 2.90 7.93 -0.11
CA ALA A 17 2.72 6.48 -0.07
C ALA A 17 4.02 5.74 0.28
N HIS A 18 5.17 6.27 -0.13
CA HIS A 18 6.46 5.68 0.23
C HIS A 18 6.73 5.84 1.73
N GLU A 19 6.53 7.04 2.27
CA GLU A 19 6.73 7.33 3.70
C GLU A 19 5.79 6.50 4.58
N HIS A 20 4.53 6.30 4.15
CA HIS A 20 3.60 5.43 4.86
C HIS A 20 4.05 3.97 4.88
N VAL A 21 4.58 3.46 3.77
CA VAL A 21 5.07 2.07 3.71
C VAL A 21 6.36 1.90 4.50
N GLU A 22 7.25 2.89 4.51
CA GLU A 22 8.51 2.82 5.26
C GLU A 22 8.32 2.98 6.77
N SER A 23 7.31 3.74 7.20
CA SER A 23 6.98 3.93 8.61
C SER A 23 6.07 2.84 9.20
N ALA A 24 5.50 1.98 8.36
CA ALA A 24 4.57 0.94 8.80
C ALA A 24 5.27 -0.31 9.36
N ASP A 25 4.73 -0.83 10.45
CA ASP A 25 5.18 -2.08 11.06
C ASP A 25 4.83 -3.31 10.20
N ALA A 26 5.48 -4.44 10.49
CA ALA A 26 5.29 -5.69 9.75
C ALA A 26 3.82 -6.14 9.65
N ASP A 27 3.06 -6.08 10.75
CA ASP A 27 1.63 -6.40 10.77
C ASP A 27 0.79 -5.48 9.89
N THR A 28 1.11 -4.19 9.85
CA THR A 28 0.42 -3.21 9.02
C THR A 28 0.73 -3.44 7.55
N LEU A 29 1.99 -3.72 7.20
CA LEU A 29 2.39 -4.08 5.84
C LEU A 29 1.70 -5.37 5.35
N LEU A 30 1.51 -6.36 6.22
CA LEU A 30 0.81 -7.59 5.89
C LEU A 30 -0.67 -7.31 5.58
N ARG A 31 -1.36 -6.57 6.46
CA ARG A 31 -2.77 -6.17 6.25
C ARG A 31 -2.95 -5.36 4.97
N TRP A 32 -2.05 -4.43 4.68
CA TRP A 32 -2.08 -3.66 3.44
C TRP A 32 -1.82 -4.53 2.20
N SER A 33 -0.98 -5.56 2.32
CA SER A 33 -0.73 -6.53 1.25
C SER A 33 -1.93 -7.41 0.93
N GLU A 34 -2.79 -7.69 1.92
CA GLU A 34 -4.08 -8.37 1.68
C GLU A 34 -5.11 -7.39 1.09
N ARG A 35 -5.21 -6.18 1.66
CA ARG A 35 -6.17 -5.16 1.22
C ARG A 35 -5.92 -4.72 -0.21
N VAL A 36 -4.66 -4.51 -0.63
CA VAL A 36 -4.35 -4.13 -2.02
C VAL A 36 -4.96 -5.08 -3.04
N LEU A 37 -5.17 -6.35 -2.69
CA LEU A 37 -5.79 -7.34 -3.59
C LEU A 37 -7.32 -7.20 -3.68
N THR A 38 -7.96 -6.64 -2.67
CA THR A 38 -9.43 -6.59 -2.56
C THR A 38 -10.02 -5.19 -2.79
N VAL A 39 -9.30 -4.14 -2.37
CA VAL A 39 -9.82 -2.77 -2.39
C VAL A 39 -9.66 -2.12 -3.77
N ALA A 40 -10.48 -1.10 -4.02
CA ALA A 40 -10.52 -0.41 -5.31
C ALA A 40 -9.58 0.79 -5.38
N THR A 41 -9.17 1.34 -4.23
CA THR A 41 -8.40 2.58 -4.15
C THR A 41 -7.21 2.48 -3.21
N LEU A 42 -6.20 3.33 -3.44
CA LEU A 42 -5.00 3.38 -2.60
C LEU A 42 -5.31 3.87 -1.18
N ASP A 43 -6.24 4.82 -1.03
CA ASP A 43 -6.70 5.33 0.27
C ASP A 43 -7.31 4.21 1.13
N GLU A 44 -8.11 3.35 0.52
CA GLU A 44 -8.66 2.16 1.18
C GLU A 44 -7.59 1.14 1.59
N VAL A 45 -6.38 1.16 1.01
CA VAL A 45 -5.28 0.34 1.51
C VAL A 45 -4.75 0.91 2.81
N PHE A 46 -4.46 2.22 2.84
CA PHE A 46 -3.76 2.87 3.95
C PHE A 46 -4.62 3.17 5.18
N ARG A 47 -5.94 3.11 5.07
CA ARG A 47 -6.89 3.28 6.17
C ARG A 47 -6.81 2.17 7.22
#